data_AF-A0A091JZZ4-F1
#
_entry.id   AF-A0A091JZZ4-F1
#
_cell.length_a   1.000
_cell.length_b   1.000
_cell.length_c   1.000
_cell.angle_alpha   90.00
_cell.angle_beta   90.00
_cell.angle_gamma   90.00
#
_symmetry.space_group_name_H-M   'P 1'
#
loop_
_entity.id
_entity.type
_entity.pdbx_description
1 polymer ?
#
loop_
_entity_poly.entity_id
_entity_poly.type
_entity_poly.pdbx_seq_one_letter_code
_entity_poly.pdbx_strand_id
1 'polypeptide(L)'
;KPSGRLEVIQLMEMMDSMLEKAGVNKLISITGPSQLHNALELMRAEQNIYNIVFHELIRQVSVDCVERGQLLSKLRQRYVSLLERVPEQMKTLYAKMTAQRMVNRHITEELLYFKESLGQLSSELHEIREHDHKVTEEAEKAQEELTATMQETKESANLLEEYRELYELQRRRLEEQVLLLAQERDIWISAVYDLALKIIDRNQLTLVHRLHVSGKTLTSILKHFIVLLASKDTEDLTDLQEETEQFKEKLGHIGAEIERSEESSQGKLQMVCSTFNKWLQYFPSSDLSLLPLLQPKGSPTFRDTASSLLFFQMLKDDLEQFGGEVHLSKTESLKNAAILQEHWMELGQRVLNRHWDLAGALPPQHTALEEIKQRACELYQQYKIRISGNN
;
A
#
# COMPACT_ATOMS: atom_id res chain seq x y z
N LYS A 1 60.56 70.72 67.85
CA LYS A 1 59.26 70.00 67.95
C LYS A 1 58.79 69.75 66.52
N PRO A 2 58.80 68.51 66.02
CA PRO A 2 58.42 68.19 64.64
C PRO A 2 56.91 67.91 64.59
N SER A 3 56.14 68.93 64.96
CA SER A 3 54.68 68.94 65.04
C SER A 3 54.20 70.41 65.02
N GLY A 4 54.66 71.16 64.02
CA GLY A 4 54.33 72.57 63.87
C GLY A 4 52.96 72.78 63.19
N ARG A 5 52.24 73.86 63.54
CA ARG A 5 50.97 74.25 62.89
C ARG A 5 51.07 74.30 61.35
N LEU A 6 52.26 74.64 60.84
CA LEU A 6 52.55 74.78 59.42
C LEU A 6 52.57 73.41 58.68
N GLU A 7 53.05 72.34 59.32
CA GLU A 7 53.07 70.98 58.74
C GLU A 7 51.66 70.38 58.65
N VAL A 8 50.78 70.66 59.63
CA VAL A 8 49.37 70.23 59.61
C VAL A 8 48.60 70.94 58.49
N ILE A 9 48.84 72.24 58.29
CA ILE A 9 48.22 73.02 57.20
C ILE A 9 48.67 72.47 55.83
N GLN A 10 49.95 72.16 55.67
CA GLN A 10 50.47 71.55 54.43
C GLN A 10 49.86 70.17 54.16
N LEU A 11 49.66 69.34 55.19
CA LEU A 11 49.01 68.02 55.03
C LEU A 11 47.55 68.16 54.61
N MET A 12 46.84 69.17 55.15
CA MET A 12 45.46 69.49 54.80
C MET A 12 45.34 69.96 53.33
N GLU A 13 46.18 70.91 52.92
CA GLU A 13 46.23 71.37 51.52
C GLU A 13 46.61 70.24 50.54
N MET A 14 47.53 69.34 50.93
CA MET A 14 47.89 68.17 50.14
C MET A 14 46.71 67.19 50.01
N MET A 15 45.99 66.94 51.11
CA MET A 15 44.81 66.08 51.12
C MET A 15 43.72 66.62 50.19
N ASP A 16 43.42 67.92 50.28
CA ASP A 16 42.42 68.57 49.43
C ASP A 16 42.82 68.50 47.94
N SER A 17 44.09 68.75 47.61
CA SER A 17 44.59 68.59 46.23
C SER A 17 44.50 67.14 45.73
N MET A 18 44.77 66.16 46.58
CA MET A 18 44.65 64.74 46.22
C MET A 18 43.20 64.33 46.00
N LEU A 19 42.26 64.80 46.83
CA LEU A 19 40.83 64.53 46.70
C LEU A 19 40.23 65.18 45.44
N GLU A 20 40.64 66.41 45.11
CA GLU A 20 40.21 67.08 43.88
C GLU A 20 40.70 66.35 42.62
N LYS A 21 41.97 65.89 42.62
CA LYS A 21 42.54 65.10 41.50
C LYS A 21 41.88 63.73 41.34
N ALA A 22 41.46 63.11 42.45
CA ALA A 22 40.71 61.86 42.43
C ALA A 22 39.24 62.03 42.02
N GLY A 23 38.75 63.28 41.87
CA GLY A 23 37.42 63.57 41.36
C GLY A 23 36.28 63.26 42.33
N VAL A 24 36.56 63.14 43.63
CA VAL A 24 35.60 62.73 44.68
C VAL A 24 34.38 63.66 44.76
N ASN A 25 34.55 64.95 44.43
CA ASN A 25 33.48 65.97 44.49
C ASN A 25 32.58 66.04 43.25
N LYS A 26 32.82 65.23 42.21
CA LYS A 26 31.97 65.18 41.00
C LYS A 26 30.99 64.02 41.09
N LEU A 27 30.05 64.09 42.04
CA LEU A 27 29.02 63.06 42.17
C LEU A 27 27.95 63.26 41.08
N ILE A 28 28.02 62.46 40.01
CA ILE A 28 27.02 62.44 38.93
C ILE A 28 25.86 61.52 39.36
N SER A 29 24.63 62.03 39.14
CA SER A 29 23.34 61.38 39.34
C SER A 29 23.28 59.90 38.91
N ILE A 30 22.66 59.09 39.77
CA ILE A 30 22.79 57.64 39.87
C ILE A 30 21.66 56.93 39.12
N THR A 31 21.95 56.14 38.07
CA THR A 31 20.99 55.15 37.54
C THR A 31 21.61 54.04 36.64
N GLY A 32 22.89 53.66 36.78
CA GLY A 32 23.52 52.67 35.87
C GLY A 32 24.48 51.63 36.49
N PRO A 33 24.58 50.41 35.91
CA PRO A 33 25.45 49.32 36.42
C PRO A 33 26.95 49.56 36.23
N SER A 34 27.35 50.34 35.21
CA SER A 34 28.74 50.81 35.06
C SER A 34 29.16 51.77 36.18
N GLN A 35 28.20 52.40 36.86
CA GLN A 35 28.48 53.38 37.92
C GLN A 35 28.81 52.72 39.27
N LEU A 36 28.38 51.48 39.53
CA LEU A 36 28.77 50.73 40.75
C LEU A 36 30.25 50.35 40.71
N HIS A 37 30.73 49.96 39.53
CA HIS A 37 32.15 49.74 39.29
C HIS A 37 32.94 51.05 39.48
N ASN A 38 32.47 52.16 38.91
CA ASN A 38 33.09 53.48 39.09
C ASN A 38 33.07 53.95 40.56
N ALA A 39 32.00 53.67 41.31
CA ALA A 39 31.90 54.01 42.72
C ALA A 39 32.90 53.19 43.58
N LEU A 40 33.10 51.91 43.25
CA LEU A 40 34.12 51.08 43.91
C LEU A 40 35.55 51.58 43.64
N GLU A 41 35.81 52.01 42.41
CA GLU A 41 37.10 52.62 42.05
C GLU A 41 37.34 53.94 42.77
N LEU A 42 36.31 54.80 42.87
CA LEU A 42 36.38 56.08 43.57
C LEU A 42 36.56 55.88 45.08
N MET A 43 35.82 54.96 45.70
CA MET A 43 36.00 54.59 47.11
C MET A 43 37.43 54.10 47.38
N ARG A 44 38.01 53.32 46.46
CA ARG A 44 39.39 52.83 46.58
C ARG A 44 40.41 53.97 46.50
N ALA A 45 40.21 54.91 45.58
CA ALA A 45 41.06 56.10 45.44
C ALA A 45 41.01 56.98 46.69
N GLU A 46 39.81 57.24 47.21
CA GLU A 46 39.59 58.05 48.42
C GLU A 46 40.18 57.38 49.68
N GLN A 47 39.99 56.06 49.83
CA GLN A 47 40.58 55.31 50.94
C GLN A 47 42.13 55.34 50.89
N ASN A 48 42.74 55.32 49.71
CA ASN A 48 44.19 55.46 49.56
C ASN A 48 44.67 56.84 50.03
N ILE A 49 43.92 57.90 49.74
CA ILE A 49 44.23 59.27 50.18
C ILE A 49 44.13 59.37 51.70
N TYR A 50 43.04 58.88 52.30
CA TYR A 50 42.89 58.85 53.76
C TYR A 50 43.99 58.01 54.42
N ASN A 51 44.41 56.90 53.82
CA ASN A 51 45.50 56.08 54.35
C ASN A 51 46.83 56.85 54.44
N ILE A 52 47.17 57.67 53.44
CA ILE A 52 48.37 58.51 53.42
C ILE A 52 48.31 59.53 54.56
N VAL A 53 47.18 60.24 54.69
CA VAL A 53 46.99 61.26 55.72
C VAL A 53 47.00 60.65 57.12
N PHE A 54 46.33 59.51 57.33
CA PHE A 54 46.34 58.81 58.62
C PHE A 54 47.73 58.29 59.00
N HIS A 55 48.54 57.82 58.04
CA HIS A 55 49.93 57.44 58.34
C HIS A 55 50.74 58.61 58.89
N GLU A 56 50.58 59.79 58.29
CA GLU A 56 51.30 60.99 58.70
C GLU A 56 50.77 61.54 60.05
N LEU A 57 49.46 61.55 60.28
CA LEU A 57 48.88 61.93 61.57
C LEU A 57 49.31 61.00 62.70
N ILE A 58 49.34 59.68 62.47
CA ILE A 58 49.83 58.72 63.47
C ILE A 58 51.31 58.98 63.77
N ARG A 59 52.13 59.27 62.75
CA ARG A 59 53.54 59.60 62.92
C ARG A 59 53.71 60.84 63.80
N GLN A 60 53.00 61.93 63.48
CA GLN A 60 53.05 63.20 64.23
C GLN A 60 52.59 63.02 65.69
N VAL A 61 51.49 62.31 65.94
CA VAL A 61 50.97 62.09 67.30
C VAL A 61 51.90 61.16 68.12
N SER A 62 52.54 60.19 67.47
CA SER A 62 53.47 59.26 68.14
C SER A 62 54.76 59.93 68.62
N VAL A 63 55.18 61.03 67.96
CA VAL A 63 56.34 61.83 68.38
C VAL A 63 56.08 62.54 69.70
N ASP A 64 54.86 63.00 69.95
CA ASP A 64 54.47 63.68 71.19
C ASP A 64 54.02 62.70 72.29
N CYS A 65 53.30 61.63 71.93
CA CYS A 65 52.85 60.58 72.85
C CYS A 65 52.61 59.26 72.11
N VAL A 66 53.47 58.26 72.37
CA VAL A 66 53.47 56.97 71.68
C VAL A 66 52.15 56.21 71.92
N GLU A 67 51.57 56.27 73.11
CA GLU A 67 50.33 55.57 73.46
C GLU A 67 49.13 56.10 72.67
N ARG A 68 49.05 57.43 72.45
CA ARG A 68 48.02 58.05 71.60
C ARG A 68 48.19 57.66 70.14
N GLY A 69 49.43 57.60 69.66
CA GLY A 69 49.76 57.10 68.32
C GLY A 69 49.34 55.64 68.12
N GLN A 70 49.60 54.77 69.10
CA GLN A 70 49.16 53.37 69.07
C GLN A 70 47.63 53.23 69.08
N LEU A 71 46.91 54.05 69.85
CA LEU A 71 45.45 54.06 69.85
C LEU A 71 44.88 54.48 68.49
N LEU A 72 45.42 55.54 67.88
CA LEU A 72 45.04 55.98 66.53
C LEU A 72 45.34 54.91 65.46
N SER A 73 46.47 54.20 65.58
CA SER A 73 46.80 53.07 64.71
C SER A 73 45.78 51.92 64.84
N LYS A 74 45.39 51.54 66.06
CA LYS A 74 44.34 50.55 66.30
C LYS A 74 42.98 50.98 65.76
N LEU A 75 42.60 52.25 65.94
CA LEU A 75 41.36 52.81 65.39
C LEU A 75 41.37 52.74 63.87
N ARG A 76 42.47 53.18 63.23
CA ARG A 76 42.63 53.10 61.78
C ARG A 76 42.54 51.66 61.27
N GLN A 77 43.24 50.71 61.90
CA GLN A 77 43.16 49.29 61.49
C GLN A 77 41.73 48.75 61.54
N ARG A 78 40.94 49.14 62.56
CA ARG A 78 39.51 48.79 62.62
C ARG A 78 38.69 49.47 61.51
N TYR A 79 38.93 50.74 61.23
CA TYR A 79 38.24 51.43 60.14
C TYR A 79 38.61 50.88 58.76
N VAL A 80 39.89 50.58 58.51
CA VAL A 80 40.35 49.99 57.25
C VAL A 80 39.74 48.60 57.06
N SER A 81 39.78 47.74 58.07
CA SER A 81 39.15 46.41 57.98
C SER A 81 37.62 46.45 57.81
N LEU A 82 36.95 47.48 58.33
CA LEU A 82 35.53 47.72 58.07
C LEU A 82 35.30 48.15 56.62
N LEU A 83 36.09 49.12 56.14
CA LEU A 83 35.99 49.66 54.78
C LEU A 83 36.39 48.67 53.70
N GLU A 84 37.33 47.75 53.97
CA GLU A 84 37.72 46.68 53.03
C GLU A 84 36.61 45.63 52.81
N ARG A 85 35.74 45.42 53.80
CA ARG A 85 34.63 44.45 53.69
C ARG A 85 33.50 44.94 52.79
N VAL A 86 33.29 46.26 52.71
CA VAL A 86 32.18 46.87 51.96
C VAL A 86 32.31 46.61 50.44
N PRO A 87 33.46 46.85 49.79
CA PRO A 87 33.68 46.52 48.38
C PRO A 87 33.44 45.05 48.04
N GLU A 88 33.89 44.12 48.87
CA GLU A 88 33.71 42.68 48.62
C GLU A 88 32.24 42.26 48.72
N GLN A 89 31.51 42.80 49.71
CA GLN A 89 30.06 42.61 49.78
C GLN A 89 29.35 43.22 48.56
N MET A 90 29.78 44.40 48.11
CA MET A 90 29.18 45.07 46.96
C MET A 90 29.43 44.34 45.64
N LYS A 91 30.64 43.76 45.45
CA LYS A 91 30.96 42.91 44.29
C LYS A 91 30.10 41.65 44.25
N THR A 92 29.94 40.97 45.39
CA THR A 92 29.10 39.75 45.45
C THR A 92 27.63 40.07 45.20
N LEU A 93 27.12 41.20 45.71
CA LEU A 93 25.77 41.68 45.40
C LEU A 93 25.62 42.02 43.91
N TYR A 94 26.61 42.66 43.30
CA TYR A 94 26.60 42.97 41.87
C TYR A 94 26.55 41.69 41.02
N ALA A 95 27.39 40.69 41.31
CA ALA A 95 27.40 39.41 40.60
C ALA A 95 26.05 38.67 40.71
N LYS A 96 25.42 38.70 41.89
CA LYS A 96 24.07 38.15 42.08
C LYS A 96 23.03 38.94 41.27
N MET A 97 23.12 40.26 41.26
CA MET A 97 22.20 41.13 40.52
C MET A 97 22.32 40.91 39.00
N THR A 98 23.53 40.78 38.46
CA THR A 98 23.73 40.51 37.02
C THR A 98 23.23 39.12 36.64
N ALA A 99 23.50 38.09 37.44
CA ALA A 99 22.97 36.75 37.22
C ALA A 99 21.43 36.74 37.27
N GLN A 100 20.82 37.43 38.24
CA GLN A 100 19.36 37.55 38.33
C GLN A 100 18.76 38.25 37.11
N ARG A 101 19.40 39.30 36.59
CA ARG A 101 18.93 39.96 35.35
C ARG A 101 19.03 39.03 34.13
N MET A 102 20.10 38.25 34.02
CA MET A 102 20.25 37.28 32.91
C MET A 102 19.14 36.23 32.97
N VAL A 103 18.87 35.66 34.15
CA VAL A 103 17.77 34.69 34.34
C VAL A 103 16.42 35.33 34.02
N ASN A 104 16.15 36.53 34.53
CA ASN A 104 14.90 37.23 34.23
C ASN A 104 14.73 37.48 32.73
N ARG A 105 15.81 37.84 32.02
CA ARG A 105 15.79 38.03 30.57
C ARG A 105 15.44 36.72 29.85
N HIS A 106 16.10 35.61 30.20
CA HIS A 106 15.78 34.32 29.60
C HIS A 106 14.34 33.88 29.88
N ILE A 107 13.84 34.05 31.12
CA ILE A 107 12.44 33.76 31.44
C ILE A 107 11.50 34.61 30.58
N THR A 108 11.78 35.90 30.38
CA THR A 108 10.94 36.74 29.52
C THR A 108 10.98 36.32 28.05
N GLU A 109 12.13 35.87 27.55
CA GLU A 109 12.27 35.36 26.17
C GLU A 109 11.46 34.05 26.00
N GLU A 110 11.60 33.09 26.92
CA GLU A 110 10.83 31.83 26.92
C GLU A 110 9.31 32.06 27.04
N LEU A 111 8.88 33.03 27.85
CA LEU A 111 7.46 33.39 27.96
C LEU A 111 6.91 34.00 26.66
N LEU A 112 7.72 34.76 25.93
CA LEU A 112 7.32 35.29 24.62
C LEU A 112 7.18 34.16 23.60
N TYR A 113 8.17 33.25 23.52
CA TYR A 113 8.08 32.08 22.65
C TYR A 113 6.86 31.20 22.99
N PHE A 114 6.63 30.91 24.27
CA PHE A 114 5.45 30.14 24.70
C PHE A 114 4.14 30.84 24.31
N LYS A 115 4.06 32.17 24.45
CA LYS A 115 2.89 32.94 24.03
C LYS A 115 2.67 32.88 22.52
N GLU A 116 3.73 32.94 21.72
CA GLU A 116 3.65 32.82 20.26
C GLU A 116 3.18 31.42 19.85
N SER A 117 3.74 30.36 20.43
CA SER A 117 3.30 28.99 20.17
C SER A 117 1.85 28.75 20.59
N LEU A 118 1.43 29.29 21.74
CA LEU A 118 0.03 29.21 22.17
C LEU A 118 -0.91 29.98 21.23
N GLY A 119 -0.44 31.11 20.67
CA GLY A 119 -1.15 31.86 19.64
C GLY A 119 -1.37 31.04 18.37
N GLN A 120 -0.31 30.40 17.86
CA GLN A 120 -0.38 29.53 16.68
C GLN A 120 -1.32 28.33 16.90
N LEU A 121 -1.19 27.65 18.04
CA LEU A 121 -2.07 26.53 18.38
C LEU A 121 -3.54 26.97 18.52
N SER A 122 -3.78 28.17 19.05
CA SER A 122 -5.13 28.73 19.14
C SER A 122 -5.72 29.07 17.77
N SER A 123 -4.93 29.55 16.81
CA SER A 123 -5.41 29.78 15.44
C SER A 123 -5.68 28.47 14.71
N GLU A 124 -4.79 27.48 14.81
CA GLU A 124 -4.99 26.15 14.21
C GLU A 124 -6.25 25.47 14.77
N LEU A 125 -6.48 25.56 16.09
CA LEU A 125 -7.70 25.02 16.69
C LEU A 125 -8.97 25.71 16.18
N HIS A 126 -8.90 27.02 15.89
CA HIS A 126 -10.03 27.75 15.31
C HIS A 126 -10.30 27.28 13.88
N GLU A 127 -9.27 27.16 13.04
CA GLU A 127 -9.38 26.65 11.67
C GLU A 127 -9.93 25.23 11.62
N ILE A 128 -9.46 24.34 12.50
CA ILE A 128 -9.97 22.96 12.61
C ILE A 128 -11.46 22.95 12.98
N ARG A 129 -11.89 23.79 13.93
CA ARG A 129 -13.31 23.88 14.30
C ARG A 129 -14.19 24.41 13.17
N GLU A 130 -13.72 25.40 12.43
CA GLU A 130 -14.46 25.88 11.25
C GLU A 130 -14.54 24.83 10.16
N HIS A 131 -13.45 24.09 9.93
CA HIS A 131 -13.46 22.99 8.96
C HIS A 131 -14.40 21.87 9.39
N ASP A 132 -14.37 21.46 10.66
CA ASP A 132 -15.27 20.44 11.22
C ASP A 132 -16.73 20.86 11.09
N HIS A 133 -17.04 22.14 11.33
CA HIS A 133 -18.39 22.67 11.11
C HIS A 133 -18.83 22.62 9.64
N LYS A 134 -17.94 22.97 8.70
CA LYS A 134 -18.24 22.89 7.26
C LYS A 134 -18.44 21.44 6.81
N VAL A 135 -17.58 20.52 7.24
CA VAL A 135 -17.66 19.10 6.90
C VAL A 135 -18.94 18.49 7.46
N THR A 136 -19.35 18.87 8.68
CA THR A 136 -20.63 18.41 9.25
C THR A 136 -21.83 18.94 8.48
N GLU A 137 -21.86 20.22 8.10
CA GLU A 137 -22.94 20.76 7.25
C GLU A 137 -23.01 20.08 5.86
N GLU A 138 -21.86 19.81 5.24
CA GLU A 138 -21.80 19.11 3.95
C GLU A 138 -22.28 17.65 4.09
N ALA A 139 -21.91 16.97 5.17
CA ALA A 139 -22.37 15.62 5.46
C ALA A 139 -23.89 15.56 5.71
N GLU A 140 -24.45 16.54 6.43
CA GLU A 140 -25.90 16.65 6.66
C GLU A 140 -26.65 16.88 5.34
N LYS A 141 -26.18 17.80 4.48
CA LYS A 141 -26.78 18.04 3.16
C LYS A 141 -26.72 16.79 2.28
N ALA A 142 -25.58 16.11 2.24
CA ALA A 142 -25.44 14.86 1.49
C ALA A 142 -26.37 13.76 2.02
N GLN A 143 -26.59 13.69 3.33
CA GLN A 143 -27.54 12.77 3.94
C GLN A 143 -28.99 13.11 3.56
N GLU A 144 -29.38 14.38 3.60
CA GLU A 144 -30.70 14.83 3.17
C GLU A 144 -30.97 14.49 1.71
N GLU A 145 -30.03 14.81 0.80
CA GLU A 145 -30.12 14.46 -0.63
C GLU A 145 -30.22 12.95 -0.84
N LEU A 146 -29.45 12.15 -0.08
CA LEU A 146 -29.51 10.70 -0.14
C LEU A 146 -30.87 10.17 0.33
N THR A 147 -31.45 10.74 1.39
CA THR A 147 -32.78 10.32 1.86
C THR A 147 -33.89 10.68 0.88
N ALA A 148 -33.81 11.86 0.24
CA ALA A 148 -34.76 12.27 -0.79
C ALA A 148 -34.70 11.34 -2.01
N THR A 149 -33.50 11.07 -2.53
CA THR A 149 -33.31 10.14 -3.66
C THR A 149 -33.72 8.71 -3.30
N MET A 150 -33.48 8.27 -2.06
CA MET A 150 -33.95 6.97 -1.57
C MET A 150 -35.49 6.89 -1.53
N GLN A 151 -36.16 7.97 -1.16
CA GLN A 151 -37.62 8.02 -1.18
C GLN A 151 -38.16 7.98 -2.63
N GLU A 152 -37.60 8.79 -3.52
CA GLU A 152 -37.98 8.81 -4.95
C GLU A 152 -37.75 7.46 -5.63
N THR A 153 -36.62 6.80 -5.36
CA THR A 153 -36.34 5.47 -5.90
C THR A 153 -37.28 4.41 -5.35
N LYS A 154 -37.68 4.51 -4.07
CA LYS A 154 -38.70 3.62 -3.49
C LYS A 154 -40.07 3.83 -4.13
N GLU A 155 -40.49 5.08 -4.32
CA GLU A 155 -41.75 5.41 -5.00
C GLU A 155 -41.74 4.90 -6.46
N SER A 156 -40.62 5.09 -7.15
CA SER A 156 -40.41 4.58 -8.52
C SER A 156 -40.43 3.04 -8.58
N ALA A 157 -39.82 2.37 -7.60
CA ALA A 157 -39.83 0.91 -7.51
C ALA A 157 -41.24 0.35 -7.28
N ASN A 158 -42.03 0.98 -6.40
CA ASN A 158 -43.43 0.61 -6.19
C ASN A 158 -44.25 0.77 -7.48
N LEU A 159 -44.08 1.89 -8.18
CA LEU A 159 -44.77 2.14 -9.45
C LEU A 159 -44.39 1.09 -10.51
N LEU A 160 -43.11 0.71 -10.61
CA LEU A 160 -42.66 -0.34 -11.54
C LEU A 160 -43.28 -1.70 -11.21
N GLU A 161 -43.43 -2.04 -9.93
CA GLU A 161 -44.07 -3.28 -9.52
C GLU A 161 -45.56 -3.28 -9.88
N GLU A 162 -46.27 -2.17 -9.64
CA GLU A 162 -47.68 -2.01 -10.08
C GLU A 162 -47.82 -2.17 -11.60
N TYR A 163 -46.92 -1.57 -12.39
CA TYR A 163 -46.92 -1.76 -13.84
C TYR A 163 -46.67 -3.21 -14.22
N ARG A 164 -45.69 -3.86 -13.58
CA ARG A 164 -45.38 -5.28 -13.84
C ARG A 164 -46.59 -6.17 -13.58
N GLU A 165 -47.27 -5.99 -12.45
CA GLU A 165 -48.49 -6.75 -12.11
C GLU A 165 -49.57 -6.57 -13.19
N LEU A 166 -49.79 -5.34 -13.66
CA LEU A 166 -50.74 -5.06 -14.73
C LEU A 166 -50.36 -5.73 -16.06
N TYR A 167 -49.07 -5.69 -16.43
CA TYR A 167 -48.56 -6.37 -17.62
C TYR A 167 -48.73 -7.88 -17.52
N GLU A 168 -48.41 -8.49 -16.38
CA GLU A 168 -48.60 -9.92 -16.15
C GLU A 168 -50.08 -10.32 -16.23
N LEU A 169 -50.98 -9.51 -15.67
CA LEU A 169 -52.43 -9.74 -15.77
C LEU A 169 -52.92 -9.68 -17.21
N GLN A 170 -52.48 -8.68 -17.98
CA GLN A 170 -52.84 -8.54 -19.39
C GLN A 170 -52.31 -9.71 -20.21
N ARG A 171 -51.06 -10.13 -19.95
CA ARG A 171 -50.44 -11.28 -20.62
C ARG A 171 -51.24 -12.56 -20.37
N ARG A 172 -51.59 -12.86 -19.12
CA ARG A 172 -52.39 -14.05 -18.77
C ARG A 172 -53.74 -14.06 -19.49
N ARG A 173 -54.43 -12.91 -19.52
CA ARG A 173 -55.71 -12.77 -20.25
C ARG A 173 -55.56 -13.04 -21.74
N LEU A 174 -54.50 -12.53 -22.37
CA LEU A 174 -54.22 -12.77 -23.78
C LEU A 174 -53.88 -14.23 -24.06
N GLU A 175 -53.07 -14.86 -23.21
CA GLU A 175 -52.73 -16.28 -23.32
C GLU A 175 -53.99 -17.16 -23.21
N GLU A 176 -54.87 -16.88 -22.26
CA GLU A 176 -56.17 -17.55 -22.13
C GLU A 176 -57.05 -17.37 -23.38
N GLN A 177 -57.12 -16.16 -23.94
CA GLN A 177 -57.88 -15.90 -25.17
C GLN A 177 -57.31 -16.68 -26.36
N VAL A 178 -55.99 -16.72 -26.51
CA VAL A 178 -55.33 -17.48 -27.58
C VAL A 178 -55.62 -18.98 -27.43
N LEU A 179 -55.61 -19.51 -26.21
CA LEU A 179 -55.96 -20.90 -25.95
C LEU A 179 -57.41 -21.21 -26.31
N LEU A 180 -58.36 -20.35 -25.93
CA LEU A 180 -59.78 -20.52 -26.27
C LEU A 180 -59.98 -20.47 -27.80
N LEU A 181 -59.38 -19.50 -28.48
CA LEU A 181 -59.45 -19.38 -29.94
C LEU A 181 -58.82 -20.60 -30.64
N ALA A 182 -57.74 -21.15 -30.11
CA ALA A 182 -57.13 -22.37 -30.64
C ALA A 182 -58.07 -23.58 -30.48
N GLN A 183 -58.74 -23.71 -29.34
CA GLN A 183 -59.73 -24.78 -29.12
C GLN A 183 -60.93 -24.65 -30.05
N GLU A 184 -61.51 -23.45 -30.17
CA GLU A 184 -62.62 -23.19 -31.10
C GLU A 184 -62.21 -23.51 -32.54
N ARG A 185 -61.03 -23.03 -32.97
CA ARG A 185 -60.47 -23.36 -34.30
C ARG A 185 -60.40 -24.86 -34.50
N ASP A 186 -59.86 -25.61 -33.54
CA ASP A 186 -59.69 -27.06 -33.67
C ASP A 186 -61.04 -27.79 -33.73
N ILE A 187 -62.04 -27.34 -32.96
CA ILE A 187 -63.42 -27.84 -33.04
C ILE A 187 -64.00 -27.56 -34.43
N TRP A 188 -63.90 -26.32 -34.93
CA TRP A 188 -64.40 -25.95 -36.25
C TRP A 188 -63.73 -26.74 -37.37
N ILE A 189 -62.40 -26.87 -37.30
CA ILE A 189 -61.62 -27.68 -38.24
C ILE A 189 -62.12 -29.13 -38.22
N SER A 190 -62.31 -29.73 -37.03
CA SER A 190 -62.83 -31.11 -36.93
C SER A 190 -64.23 -31.26 -37.51
N ALA A 191 -65.14 -30.33 -37.22
CA ALA A 191 -66.52 -30.37 -37.71
C ALA A 191 -66.60 -30.22 -39.24
N VAL A 192 -65.78 -29.34 -39.81
CA VAL A 192 -65.66 -29.18 -41.26
C VAL A 192 -65.07 -30.43 -41.91
N TYR A 193 -64.04 -31.04 -41.32
CA TYR A 193 -63.50 -32.31 -41.81
C TYR A 193 -64.53 -33.44 -41.76
N ASP A 194 -65.28 -33.57 -40.67
CA ASP A 194 -66.33 -34.59 -40.54
C ASP A 194 -67.46 -34.39 -41.55
N LEU A 195 -67.85 -33.14 -41.80
CA LEU A 195 -68.82 -32.80 -42.84
C LEU A 195 -68.28 -33.15 -44.24
N ALA A 196 -67.03 -32.79 -44.52
CA ALA A 196 -66.38 -33.13 -45.79
C ALA A 196 -66.34 -34.64 -46.01
N LEU A 197 -66.03 -35.43 -44.97
CA LEU A 197 -66.04 -36.89 -45.04
C LEU A 197 -67.46 -37.43 -45.33
N LYS A 198 -68.49 -36.91 -44.66
CA LYS A 198 -69.88 -37.28 -44.96
C LYS A 198 -70.31 -36.97 -46.39
N ILE A 199 -69.83 -35.86 -46.97
CA ILE A 199 -70.10 -35.50 -48.37
C ILE A 199 -69.38 -36.46 -49.33
N ILE A 200 -68.11 -36.77 -49.06
CA ILE A 200 -67.30 -37.74 -49.83
C ILE A 200 -67.99 -39.12 -49.85
N ASP A 201 -68.46 -39.58 -48.69
CA ASP A 201 -69.13 -40.88 -48.54
C ASP A 201 -70.48 -40.92 -49.28
N ARG A 202 -71.30 -39.87 -49.12
CA ARG A 202 -72.60 -39.77 -49.83
C ARG A 202 -72.46 -39.73 -51.34
N ASN A 203 -71.43 -39.04 -51.85
CA ASN A 203 -71.18 -38.87 -53.27
C ASN A 203 -70.28 -39.98 -53.87
N GLN A 204 -69.91 -40.99 -53.09
CA GLN A 204 -69.02 -42.10 -53.49
C GLN A 204 -67.70 -41.63 -54.14
N LEU A 205 -67.12 -40.53 -53.63
CA LEU A 205 -65.86 -39.96 -54.15
C LEU A 205 -64.65 -40.79 -53.67
N THR A 206 -64.52 -42.00 -54.20
CA THR A 206 -63.52 -43.01 -53.81
C THR A 206 -62.07 -42.53 -53.90
N LEU A 207 -61.73 -41.68 -54.88
CA LEU A 207 -60.40 -41.09 -55.00
C LEU A 207 -60.04 -40.17 -53.82
N VAL A 208 -60.98 -39.30 -53.42
CA VAL A 208 -60.77 -38.36 -52.32
C VAL A 208 -60.68 -39.10 -50.98
N HIS A 209 -61.51 -40.12 -50.78
CA HIS A 209 -61.43 -40.98 -49.60
C HIS A 209 -60.07 -41.68 -49.49
N ARG A 210 -59.56 -42.29 -50.58
CA ARG A 210 -58.24 -42.92 -50.60
C ARG A 210 -57.12 -41.91 -50.34
N LEU A 211 -57.20 -40.71 -50.92
CA LEU A 211 -56.23 -39.65 -50.71
C LEU A 211 -56.21 -39.20 -49.24
N HIS A 212 -57.38 -39.03 -48.61
CA HIS A 212 -57.51 -38.67 -47.19
C HIS A 212 -56.89 -39.71 -46.26
N VAL A 213 -57.22 -40.99 -46.48
CA VAL A 213 -56.63 -42.09 -45.69
C VAL A 213 -55.10 -42.10 -45.86
N SER A 214 -54.60 -41.94 -47.10
CA SER A 214 -53.16 -41.87 -47.34
C SER A 214 -52.50 -40.63 -46.71
N GLY A 215 -53.17 -39.49 -46.67
CA GLY A 215 -52.68 -38.28 -46.01
C GLY A 215 -52.60 -38.44 -44.49
N LYS A 216 -53.62 -39.06 -43.89
CA LYS A 216 -53.64 -39.39 -42.45
C LYS A 216 -52.53 -40.38 -42.08
N THR A 217 -52.33 -41.44 -42.86
CA THR A 217 -51.26 -42.41 -42.60
C THR A 217 -49.89 -41.76 -42.76
N LEU A 218 -49.66 -40.97 -43.81
CA LEU A 218 -48.42 -40.21 -43.98
C LEU A 218 -48.16 -39.27 -42.79
N THR A 219 -49.17 -38.54 -42.32
CA THR A 219 -49.02 -37.63 -41.18
C THR A 219 -48.71 -38.40 -39.89
N SER A 220 -49.35 -39.54 -39.67
CA SER A 220 -49.07 -40.41 -38.51
C SER A 220 -47.65 -40.95 -38.54
N ILE A 221 -47.18 -41.39 -39.72
CA ILE A 221 -45.83 -41.90 -39.92
C ILE A 221 -44.80 -40.78 -39.71
N LEU A 222 -45.04 -39.60 -40.28
CA LEU A 222 -44.18 -38.43 -40.09
C LEU A 222 -44.08 -38.03 -38.62
N LYS A 223 -45.19 -38.01 -37.88
CA LYS A 223 -45.17 -37.76 -36.43
C LYS A 223 -44.30 -38.77 -35.69
N HIS A 224 -44.40 -40.06 -36.03
CA HIS A 224 -43.57 -41.09 -35.43
C HIS A 224 -42.08 -40.87 -35.74
N PHE A 225 -41.72 -40.53 -36.98
CA PHE A 225 -40.34 -40.21 -37.34
C PHE A 225 -39.81 -38.96 -36.66
N ILE A 226 -40.61 -37.91 -36.50
CA ILE A 226 -40.20 -36.71 -35.76
C ILE A 226 -39.88 -37.06 -34.30
N VAL A 227 -40.72 -37.85 -33.65
CA VAL A 227 -40.48 -38.29 -32.27
C VAL A 227 -39.24 -39.19 -32.19
N LEU A 228 -39.08 -40.12 -33.12
CA LEU A 228 -37.94 -41.02 -33.15
C LEU A 228 -36.62 -40.26 -33.39
N LEU A 229 -36.61 -39.30 -34.33
CA LEU A 229 -35.48 -38.41 -34.55
C LEU A 229 -35.17 -37.59 -33.30
N ALA A 230 -36.16 -36.95 -32.69
CA ALA A 230 -35.97 -36.19 -31.46
C ALA A 230 -35.39 -37.06 -30.34
N SER A 231 -35.89 -38.29 -30.16
CA SER A 231 -35.33 -39.22 -29.15
C SER A 231 -33.89 -39.63 -29.46
N LYS A 232 -33.57 -39.85 -30.75
CA LYS A 232 -32.22 -40.23 -31.14
C LYS A 232 -31.24 -39.06 -31.02
N ASP A 233 -31.70 -37.85 -31.30
CA ASP A 233 -30.91 -36.64 -31.12
C ASP A 233 -30.68 -36.35 -29.64
N THR A 234 -31.65 -36.60 -28.76
CA THR A 234 -31.42 -36.47 -27.31
C THR A 234 -30.40 -37.49 -26.80
N GLU A 235 -30.44 -38.74 -27.27
CA GLU A 235 -29.48 -39.79 -26.90
C GLU A 235 -28.07 -39.42 -27.40
N ASP A 236 -27.93 -39.06 -28.68
CA ASP A 236 -26.63 -38.69 -29.23
C ASP A 236 -26.08 -37.40 -28.58
N LEU A 237 -26.94 -36.44 -28.21
CA LEU A 237 -26.50 -35.24 -27.48
C LEU A 237 -26.02 -35.57 -26.06
N THR A 238 -26.66 -36.51 -25.37
CA THR A 238 -26.17 -36.96 -24.04
C THR A 238 -24.83 -37.66 -24.15
N ASP A 239 -24.65 -38.52 -25.16
CA ASP A 239 -23.36 -39.19 -25.42
C ASP A 239 -22.28 -38.15 -25.76
N LEU A 240 -22.59 -37.16 -26.61
CA LEU A 240 -21.67 -36.08 -26.96
C LEU A 240 -21.24 -35.30 -25.71
N GLN A 241 -22.19 -34.97 -24.84
CA GLN A 241 -21.92 -34.25 -23.60
C GLN A 241 -20.99 -35.06 -22.66
N GLU A 242 -21.26 -36.35 -22.48
CA GLU A 242 -20.43 -37.22 -21.66
C GLU A 242 -19.00 -37.34 -22.21
N GLU A 243 -18.87 -37.65 -23.50
CA GLU A 243 -17.56 -37.80 -24.17
C GLU A 243 -16.76 -36.49 -24.17
N THR A 244 -17.43 -35.34 -24.29
CA THR A 244 -16.78 -34.01 -24.24
C THR A 244 -16.27 -33.67 -22.84
N GLU A 245 -17.02 -34.01 -21.78
CA GLU A 245 -16.54 -33.83 -20.40
C GLU A 245 -15.38 -34.79 -20.09
N GLN A 246 -15.47 -36.06 -20.49
CA GLN A 246 -14.36 -37.02 -20.35
C GLN A 246 -13.10 -36.54 -21.07
N PHE A 247 -13.25 -35.96 -22.27
CA PHE A 247 -12.17 -35.37 -23.03
C PHE A 247 -11.52 -34.19 -22.29
N LYS A 248 -12.34 -33.28 -21.78
CA LYS A 248 -11.88 -32.12 -21.01
C LYS A 248 -11.15 -32.53 -19.73
N GLU A 249 -11.65 -33.53 -19.01
CA GLU A 249 -10.99 -34.08 -17.82
C GLU A 249 -9.62 -34.70 -18.15
N LYS A 250 -9.56 -35.55 -19.19
CA LYS A 250 -8.29 -36.17 -19.63
C LYS A 250 -7.26 -35.12 -20.07
N LEU A 251 -7.69 -34.12 -20.85
CA LEU A 251 -6.82 -33.01 -21.26
C LEU A 251 -6.38 -32.15 -20.09
N GLY A 252 -7.27 -31.86 -19.14
CA GLY A 252 -6.94 -31.14 -17.91
C GLY A 252 -5.88 -31.87 -17.09
N HIS A 253 -6.02 -33.19 -16.93
CA HIS A 253 -5.01 -34.01 -16.25
C HIS A 253 -3.66 -34.00 -16.98
N ILE A 254 -3.65 -34.21 -18.30
CA ILE A 254 -2.42 -34.18 -19.11
C ILE A 254 -1.74 -32.81 -19.02
N GLY A 255 -2.52 -31.72 -19.13
CA GLY A 255 -2.02 -30.36 -19.00
C GLY A 255 -1.36 -30.11 -17.64
N ALA A 256 -2.06 -30.45 -16.55
CA ALA A 256 -1.52 -30.31 -15.19
C ALA A 256 -0.30 -31.21 -14.93
N GLU A 257 -0.21 -32.38 -15.57
CA GLU A 257 0.97 -33.24 -15.49
C GLU A 257 2.18 -32.65 -16.22
N ILE A 258 1.96 -32.09 -17.41
CA ILE A 258 3.00 -31.41 -18.18
C ILE A 258 3.50 -30.18 -17.43
N GLU A 259 2.61 -29.31 -16.96
CA GLU A 259 2.95 -28.11 -16.18
C GLU A 259 3.76 -28.46 -14.92
N ARG A 260 3.32 -29.45 -14.13
CA ARG A 260 4.08 -29.91 -12.95
C ARG A 260 5.46 -30.44 -13.31
N SER A 261 5.60 -31.14 -14.44
CA SER A 261 6.92 -31.58 -14.90
C SER A 261 7.80 -30.43 -15.35
N GLU A 262 7.26 -29.45 -16.07
CA GLU A 262 7.98 -28.27 -16.53
C GLU A 262 8.44 -27.40 -15.34
N GLU A 263 7.57 -27.16 -14.34
CA GLU A 263 7.92 -26.43 -13.11
C GLU A 263 9.00 -27.14 -12.29
N SER A 264 8.91 -28.46 -12.18
CA SER A 264 9.92 -29.30 -11.51
C SER A 264 11.28 -29.20 -12.21
N SER A 265 11.30 -29.35 -13.54
CA SER A 265 12.50 -29.19 -14.35
C SER A 265 13.07 -27.77 -14.26
N GLN A 266 12.23 -26.74 -14.35
CA GLN A 266 12.65 -25.34 -14.20
C GLN A 266 13.26 -25.08 -12.82
N GLY A 267 12.65 -25.58 -11.74
CA GLY A 267 13.15 -25.43 -10.38
C GLY A 267 14.50 -26.12 -10.18
N LYS A 268 14.67 -27.34 -10.70
CA LYS A 268 15.96 -28.06 -10.68
C LYS A 268 17.03 -27.32 -11.47
N LEU A 269 16.71 -26.86 -12.69
CA LEU A 269 17.62 -26.08 -13.52
C LEU A 269 18.03 -24.77 -12.85
N GLN A 270 17.08 -24.04 -12.23
CA GLN A 270 17.37 -22.81 -11.51
C GLN A 270 18.25 -23.06 -10.29
N MET A 271 18.02 -24.15 -9.55
CA MET A 271 18.87 -24.57 -8.44
C MET A 271 20.31 -24.77 -8.95
N VAL A 272 20.48 -25.56 -10.00
CA VAL A 272 21.79 -25.85 -10.63
C VAL A 272 22.46 -24.58 -11.16
N CYS A 273 21.73 -23.70 -11.85
CA CYS A 273 22.27 -22.43 -12.33
C CYS A 273 22.68 -21.51 -11.16
N SER A 274 21.88 -21.43 -10.10
CA SER A 274 22.19 -20.60 -8.93
C SER A 274 23.44 -21.09 -8.19
N THR A 275 23.67 -22.40 -8.12
CA THR A 275 24.86 -22.98 -7.50
C THR A 275 26.08 -22.79 -8.40
N PHE A 276 25.97 -23.03 -9.71
CA PHE A 276 27.05 -22.71 -10.65
C PHE A 276 27.42 -21.23 -10.64
N ASN A 277 26.45 -20.32 -10.56
CA ASN A 277 26.72 -18.88 -10.43
C ASN A 277 27.45 -18.55 -9.13
N LYS A 278 27.11 -19.19 -8.01
CA LYS A 278 27.87 -19.06 -6.76
C LYS A 278 29.30 -19.58 -6.92
N TRP A 279 29.48 -20.72 -7.57
CA TRP A 279 30.80 -21.29 -7.87
C TRP A 279 31.63 -20.35 -8.73
N LEU A 280 31.04 -19.77 -9.78
CA LEU A 280 31.70 -18.78 -10.63
C LEU A 280 32.12 -17.52 -9.84
N GLN A 281 31.35 -17.11 -8.82
CA GLN A 281 31.74 -16.02 -7.92
C GLN A 281 32.91 -16.36 -6.98
N TYR A 282 33.12 -17.65 -6.65
CA TYR A 282 34.25 -18.10 -5.84
C TYR A 282 35.58 -18.15 -6.61
N PHE A 283 35.56 -18.09 -7.94
CA PHE A 283 36.75 -17.92 -8.75
C PHE A 283 36.93 -16.42 -9.04
N PRO A 284 37.82 -15.69 -8.32
CA PRO A 284 38.09 -14.32 -8.70
C PRO A 284 38.74 -14.36 -10.09
N SER A 285 38.20 -13.58 -11.01
CA SER A 285 38.89 -13.18 -12.22
C SER A 285 40.20 -12.47 -11.81
N SER A 286 41.28 -13.23 -11.65
CA SER A 286 42.60 -12.71 -11.36
C SER A 286 43.63 -13.60 -12.05
N ASP A 287 44.01 -13.13 -13.24
CA ASP A 287 45.32 -13.21 -13.87
C ASP A 287 46.00 -14.57 -13.98
N LEU A 288 45.69 -15.27 -15.08
CA LEU A 288 46.57 -16.26 -15.69
C LEU A 288 47.81 -15.56 -16.24
N SER A 289 48.80 -15.29 -15.40
CA SER A 289 50.13 -14.88 -15.84
C SER A 289 51.21 -15.49 -14.93
N LEU A 290 51.99 -16.38 -15.55
CA LEU A 290 53.29 -16.91 -15.13
C LEU A 290 53.31 -18.03 -14.07
N LEU A 291 53.55 -19.25 -14.55
CA LEU A 291 54.17 -20.37 -13.79
C LEU A 291 55.54 -19.91 -13.24
N PRO A 292 55.98 -20.35 -12.03
CA PRO A 292 56.36 -21.75 -11.84
C PRO A 292 56.12 -22.36 -10.44
N LEU A 293 55.90 -23.67 -10.44
CA LEU A 293 56.38 -24.65 -9.46
C LEU A 293 56.25 -24.29 -7.96
N LEU A 294 55.04 -24.37 -7.39
CA LEU A 294 54.79 -24.72 -5.99
C LEU A 294 53.28 -24.94 -5.82
N GLN A 295 52.90 -26.01 -5.11
CA GLN A 295 51.51 -26.33 -4.80
C GLN A 295 50.73 -25.12 -4.27
N PRO A 296 49.54 -24.82 -4.80
CA PRO A 296 48.56 -24.02 -4.07
C PRO A 296 47.67 -24.96 -3.27
N LYS A 297 47.85 -24.88 -1.94
CA LYS A 297 46.84 -25.23 -0.94
C LYS A 297 45.50 -24.60 -1.33
N GLY A 298 44.48 -25.45 -1.41
CA GLY A 298 43.12 -25.07 -1.80
C GLY A 298 42.53 -26.07 -2.78
N SER A 299 42.70 -27.37 -2.52
CA SER A 299 41.90 -28.38 -3.23
C SER A 299 40.42 -28.02 -3.05
N PRO A 300 39.58 -28.08 -4.11
CA PRO A 300 38.14 -28.06 -3.92
C PRO A 300 37.84 -29.14 -2.88
N THR A 301 37.25 -28.74 -1.76
CA THR A 301 36.99 -29.67 -0.68
C THR A 301 36.19 -30.83 -1.26
N PHE A 302 36.44 -32.06 -0.82
CA PHE A 302 35.71 -33.27 -1.28
C PHE A 302 34.17 -33.12 -1.27
N ARG A 303 33.66 -32.13 -0.51
CA ARG A 303 32.27 -31.67 -0.46
C ARG A 303 31.79 -31.03 -1.78
N ASP A 304 32.63 -30.29 -2.47
CA ASP A 304 32.31 -29.57 -3.70
C ASP A 304 32.16 -30.55 -4.87
N THR A 305 33.10 -31.49 -5.03
CA THR A 305 33.00 -32.56 -6.05
C THR A 305 31.83 -33.52 -5.79
N ALA A 306 31.52 -33.82 -4.53
CA ALA A 306 30.33 -34.59 -4.16
C ALA A 306 29.03 -33.84 -4.53
N SER A 307 28.99 -32.51 -4.35
CA SER A 307 27.83 -31.71 -4.74
C SER A 307 27.63 -31.65 -6.26
N SER A 308 28.71 -31.53 -7.05
CA SER A 308 28.62 -31.58 -8.52
C SER A 308 28.06 -32.93 -9.01
N LEU A 309 28.51 -34.05 -8.43
CA LEU A 309 28.00 -35.38 -8.77
C LEU A 309 26.50 -35.52 -8.46
N LEU A 310 26.03 -34.96 -7.33
CA LEU A 310 24.61 -34.93 -6.99
C LEU A 310 23.78 -34.11 -8.00
N PHE A 311 24.29 -32.98 -8.48
CA PHE A 311 23.61 -32.19 -9.52
C PHE A 311 23.59 -32.89 -10.88
N PHE A 312 24.68 -33.56 -11.26
CA PHE A 312 24.69 -34.37 -12.48
C PHE A 312 23.67 -35.51 -12.42
N GLN A 313 23.53 -36.15 -11.27
CA GLN A 313 22.52 -37.19 -11.07
C GLN A 313 21.10 -36.61 -11.12
N MET A 314 20.87 -35.46 -10.49
CA MET A 314 19.59 -34.75 -10.55
C MET A 314 19.19 -34.34 -11.97
N LEU A 315 20.13 -33.85 -12.79
CA LEU A 315 19.90 -33.52 -14.20
C LEU A 315 19.67 -34.78 -15.04
N LYS A 316 20.37 -35.87 -14.75
CA LYS A 316 20.16 -37.15 -15.42
C LYS A 316 18.75 -37.69 -15.15
N ASP A 317 18.33 -37.68 -13.90
CA ASP A 317 16.97 -38.09 -13.49
C ASP A 317 15.90 -37.16 -14.10
N ASP A 318 16.23 -35.89 -14.37
CA ASP A 318 15.34 -34.96 -15.07
C ASP A 318 15.25 -35.21 -16.57
N LEU A 319 16.37 -35.58 -17.22
CA LEU A 319 16.41 -35.98 -18.63
C LEU A 319 15.58 -37.24 -18.89
N GLU A 320 15.45 -38.14 -17.90
CA GLU A 320 14.57 -39.31 -17.99
C GLU A 320 13.07 -38.94 -18.10
N GLN A 321 12.66 -37.69 -17.84
CA GLN A 321 11.27 -37.25 -18.06
C GLN A 321 10.95 -36.99 -19.54
N PHE A 322 11.96 -36.66 -20.33
CA PHE A 322 11.84 -36.40 -21.78
C PHE A 322 12.19 -37.64 -22.62
N GLY A 323 12.54 -38.74 -21.97
CA GLY A 323 12.80 -40.04 -22.58
C GLY A 323 12.12 -41.18 -21.82
N GLY A 324 12.34 -42.41 -22.26
CA GLY A 324 11.91 -43.61 -21.50
C GLY A 324 10.39 -43.73 -21.27
N GLU A 325 10.04 -44.35 -20.15
CA GLU A 325 8.67 -44.75 -19.80
C GLU A 325 7.73 -43.56 -19.54
N VAL A 326 8.23 -42.49 -18.91
CA VAL A 326 7.45 -41.30 -18.58
C VAL A 326 7.02 -40.53 -19.84
N HIS A 327 7.94 -40.35 -20.79
CA HIS A 327 7.64 -39.75 -22.09
C HIS A 327 6.61 -40.60 -22.87
N LEU A 328 6.76 -41.93 -22.86
CA LEU A 328 5.82 -42.84 -23.52
C LEU A 328 4.41 -42.75 -22.90
N SER A 329 4.31 -42.77 -21.56
CA SER A 329 3.04 -42.65 -20.84
C SER A 329 2.29 -41.35 -21.17
N LYS A 330 2.99 -40.20 -21.19
CA LYS A 330 2.41 -38.90 -21.58
C LYS A 330 1.96 -38.91 -23.05
N THR A 331 2.76 -39.52 -23.94
CA THR A 331 2.43 -39.63 -25.36
C THR A 331 1.23 -40.54 -25.61
N GLU A 332 1.11 -41.67 -24.91
CA GLU A 332 -0.03 -42.57 -24.99
C GLU A 332 -1.31 -41.93 -24.44
N SER A 333 -1.21 -41.23 -23.32
CA SER A 333 -2.32 -40.47 -22.75
C SER A 333 -2.84 -39.41 -23.73
N LEU A 334 -1.93 -38.68 -24.40
CA LEU A 334 -2.28 -37.70 -25.43
C LEU A 334 -2.95 -38.34 -26.66
N LYS A 335 -2.45 -39.50 -27.11
CA LYS A 335 -3.08 -40.26 -28.20
C LYS A 335 -4.48 -40.76 -27.83
N ASN A 336 -4.68 -41.24 -26.61
CA ASN A 336 -5.98 -41.68 -26.13
C ASN A 336 -6.99 -40.52 -26.08
N ALA A 337 -6.54 -39.31 -25.70
CA ALA A 337 -7.37 -38.11 -25.79
C ALA A 337 -7.72 -37.77 -27.25
N ALA A 338 -6.80 -37.94 -28.19
CA ALA A 338 -7.04 -37.65 -29.61
C ALA A 338 -8.07 -38.60 -30.24
N ILE A 339 -8.02 -39.89 -29.90
CA ILE A 339 -9.04 -40.87 -30.33
C ILE A 339 -10.42 -40.49 -29.79
N LEU A 340 -10.49 -40.07 -28.52
CA LEU A 340 -11.73 -39.60 -27.91
C LEU A 340 -12.28 -38.37 -28.64
N GLN A 341 -11.39 -37.46 -29.03
CA GLN A 341 -11.76 -36.29 -29.82
C GLN A 341 -12.37 -36.64 -31.16
N GLU A 342 -11.71 -37.51 -31.92
CA GLU A 342 -12.23 -37.97 -33.22
C GLU A 342 -13.62 -38.57 -33.06
N HIS A 343 -13.83 -39.35 -32.00
CA HIS A 343 -15.12 -39.99 -31.76
C HIS A 343 -16.27 -38.99 -31.50
N TRP A 344 -16.12 -38.06 -30.57
CA TRP A 344 -17.18 -37.09 -30.27
C TRP A 344 -17.37 -36.08 -31.41
N MET A 345 -16.32 -35.78 -32.18
CA MET A 345 -16.38 -34.95 -33.38
C MET A 345 -17.19 -35.62 -34.50
N GLU A 346 -16.97 -36.92 -34.75
CA GLU A 346 -17.77 -37.71 -35.70
C GLU A 346 -19.24 -37.80 -35.27
N LEU A 347 -19.48 -37.95 -33.96
CA LEU A 347 -20.82 -37.98 -33.40
C LEU A 347 -21.52 -36.62 -33.55
N GLY A 348 -20.83 -35.52 -33.25
CA GLY A 348 -21.32 -34.15 -33.47
C GLY A 348 -21.64 -33.87 -34.94
N GLN A 349 -20.77 -34.29 -35.87
CA GLN A 349 -21.03 -34.15 -37.30
C GLN A 349 -22.25 -34.97 -37.75
N ARG A 350 -22.44 -36.19 -37.22
CA ARG A 350 -23.62 -37.02 -37.50
C ARG A 350 -24.92 -36.35 -37.03
N VAL A 351 -24.93 -35.76 -35.84
CA VAL A 351 -26.11 -35.04 -35.32
C VAL A 351 -26.42 -33.84 -36.20
N LEU A 352 -25.43 -33.00 -36.51
CA LEU A 352 -25.64 -31.80 -37.32
C LEU A 352 -26.08 -32.13 -38.76
N ASN A 353 -25.53 -33.20 -39.36
CA ASN A 353 -25.91 -33.65 -40.70
C ASN A 353 -27.38 -34.12 -40.80
N ARG A 354 -28.09 -34.37 -39.69
CA ARG A 354 -29.52 -34.69 -39.72
C ARG A 354 -30.42 -33.47 -39.87
N HIS A 355 -29.92 -32.28 -39.54
CA HIS A 355 -30.70 -31.05 -39.40
C HIS A 355 -30.32 -30.00 -40.44
N TRP A 356 -30.63 -30.28 -41.70
CA TRP A 356 -30.46 -29.32 -42.79
C TRP A 356 -31.56 -28.27 -42.76
N ASP A 357 -31.21 -27.02 -43.05
CA ASP A 357 -32.21 -25.97 -43.26
C ASP A 357 -33.02 -26.28 -44.55
N LEU A 358 -34.22 -25.71 -44.66
CA LEU A 358 -35.10 -25.81 -45.83
C LEU A 358 -34.42 -25.34 -47.13
N ALA A 359 -33.42 -24.47 -47.02
CA ALA A 359 -32.60 -23.99 -48.13
C ALA A 359 -31.38 -24.89 -48.43
N GLY A 360 -31.19 -25.98 -47.69
CA GLY A 360 -30.02 -26.85 -47.79
C GLY A 360 -28.74 -26.24 -47.20
N ALA A 361 -28.86 -25.21 -46.36
CA ALA A 361 -27.72 -24.58 -45.70
C ALA A 361 -27.30 -25.37 -44.46
N LEU A 362 -25.99 -25.42 -44.23
CA LEU A 362 -25.40 -26.02 -43.02
C LEU A 362 -25.66 -25.12 -41.80
N PRO A 363 -26.05 -25.69 -40.65
CA PRO A 363 -26.14 -24.95 -39.40
C PRO A 363 -24.84 -24.22 -39.05
N PRO A 364 -24.90 -23.02 -38.42
CA PRO A 364 -23.70 -22.31 -37.96
C PRO A 364 -22.86 -23.13 -36.96
N GLN A 365 -23.46 -24.13 -36.32
CA GLN A 365 -22.77 -25.05 -35.42
C GLN A 365 -21.71 -25.91 -36.14
N HIS A 366 -21.80 -26.13 -37.46
CA HIS A 366 -20.73 -26.80 -38.20
C HIS A 366 -19.45 -25.98 -38.26
N THR A 367 -19.54 -24.66 -38.41
CA THR A 367 -18.34 -23.81 -38.45
C THR A 367 -17.66 -23.81 -37.08
N ALA A 368 -18.44 -23.75 -36.00
CA ALA A 368 -17.92 -23.86 -34.64
C ALA A 368 -17.24 -25.22 -34.39
N LEU A 369 -17.80 -26.32 -34.89
CA LEU A 369 -17.21 -27.66 -34.76
C LEU A 369 -15.86 -27.75 -35.47
N GLU A 370 -15.75 -27.22 -36.69
CA GLU A 370 -14.47 -27.21 -37.43
C GLU A 370 -13.42 -26.29 -36.79
N GLU A 371 -13.83 -25.16 -36.21
CA GLU A 371 -12.93 -24.32 -35.41
C GLU A 371 -12.38 -25.05 -34.19
N ILE A 372 -13.23 -25.80 -33.48
CA ILE A 372 -12.79 -26.58 -32.30
C ILE A 372 -11.77 -27.64 -32.73
N LYS A 373 -12.03 -28.33 -33.84
CA LYS A 373 -11.08 -29.30 -34.42
C LYS A 373 -9.73 -28.67 -34.72
N GLN A 374 -9.72 -27.51 -35.36
CA GLN A 374 -8.49 -26.80 -35.70
C GLN A 374 -7.71 -26.41 -34.43
N ARG A 375 -8.38 -25.79 -33.45
CA ARG A 375 -7.75 -25.40 -32.17
C ARG A 375 -7.23 -26.62 -31.41
N ALA A 376 -7.94 -27.73 -31.44
CA ALA A 376 -7.50 -28.93 -30.77
C ALA A 376 -6.28 -29.57 -31.45
N CYS A 377 -6.20 -29.54 -32.79
CA CYS A 377 -4.97 -29.92 -33.50
C CYS A 377 -3.78 -29.04 -33.12
N GLU A 378 -3.97 -27.73 -32.97
CA GLU A 378 -2.94 -26.80 -32.50
C GLU A 378 -2.50 -27.14 -31.06
N LEU A 379 -3.44 -27.40 -30.16
CA LEU A 379 -3.16 -27.82 -28.77
C LEU A 379 -2.37 -29.13 -28.73
N TYR A 380 -2.71 -30.12 -29.55
CA TYR A 380 -1.96 -31.37 -29.63
C TYR A 380 -0.53 -31.16 -30.10
N GLN A 381 -0.32 -30.28 -31.08
CA GLN A 381 1.02 -29.94 -31.53
C GLN A 381 1.83 -29.28 -30.41
N GLN A 382 1.23 -28.36 -29.67
CA GLN A 382 1.87 -27.72 -28.51
C GLN A 382 2.25 -28.75 -27.44
N TYR A 383 1.34 -29.63 -27.04
CA TYR A 383 1.65 -30.66 -26.05
C TYR A 383 2.70 -31.65 -26.54
N LYS A 384 2.71 -32.01 -27.82
CA LYS A 384 3.75 -32.86 -28.40
C LYS A 384 5.13 -32.21 -28.33
N ILE A 385 5.23 -30.90 -28.56
CA ILE A 385 6.49 -30.16 -28.45
C ILE A 385 6.95 -30.13 -26.98
N ARG A 386 6.05 -29.80 -26.05
CA ARG A 386 6.33 -29.78 -24.61
C ARG A 386 6.79 -31.12 -24.06
N ILE A 387 6.10 -32.21 -24.43
CA ILE A 387 6.46 -33.58 -24.02
C ILE A 387 7.85 -33.98 -24.55
N SER A 388 8.19 -33.58 -25.77
CA SER A 388 9.49 -33.89 -26.38
C SER A 388 10.65 -33.03 -25.87
N GLY A 389 10.37 -31.98 -25.09
CA GLY A 389 11.39 -31.09 -24.52
C GLY A 389 12.06 -30.16 -25.53
N ASN A 390 11.51 -30.02 -26.74
CA ASN A 390 12.01 -29.13 -27.80
C ASN A 390 11.49 -27.68 -27.67
N ASN A 391 11.24 -27.24 -26.43
CA ASN A 391 10.67 -25.91 -26.12
C ASN A 391 11.70 -24.78 -26.25
#